data_AF-A0A959C2A0-F1
#
_entry.id   AF-A0A959C2A0-F1
#
_cell.length_a   1.000
_cell.length_b   1.000
_cell.length_c   1.000
_cell.angle_alpha   90.00
_cell.angle_beta   90.00
_cell.angle_gamma   90.00
#
_symmetry.space_group_name_H-M   'P 1'
#
loop_
_entity.id
_entity.type
_entity.pdbx_description
1 polymer ?
#
loop_
_entity_poly.entity_id
_entity_poly.type
_entity_poly.pdbx_seq_one_letter_code
_entity_poly.pdbx_strand_id
1 'polypeptide(L)'
;MKSKEDLFQLIQSMSKSEKRYFTLDAQKSGRRYSKYLELFQAINEMEAYDEDKMRKKFGRHLPSDKSYLYESILRSMRDYRSSKSKAAQIKELTLDARFLYERGLYEQSEERLIQAKQMAHDLDDQLALLEITREQLNFVWTMKKKDYGASIEGLLDEKEDYIDNINEELKYLSLAYKLQMAKNDPELKQDEAAMETAFPAEGFQERYFPASAHAQRRFLQSAAQYHDLIEDFDRANGLYFRMVEWWDQFPAIKEEEYVRYIADVFNLLHASYSQKKYQQFESLLKRIEQEKPGSYHDQRLIFKQLTNYKILYHINFGISEGSEALVQQVEEGMAVYKLNPVSQLIIAFNLTLLLFILGKFSLCQRWAEKVLRDYNRTINNPDFRLAANLVSLLAAYDNSDIDRLDSALRAFQRSLKLTAKEERSQFFSSSAQHIKLLSNTTQKHTRAILKEFEDNINAIRTAGQESIPLGLDELVLAWIRSQKEGKTMRAIVREAVGSNTNSE
;
A
#
# COMPACT_ATOMS: atom_id res chain seq x y z
N MET A 1 6.21 26.91 7.82
CA MET A 1 7.54 26.66 8.44
C MET A 1 7.98 25.27 8.03
N LYS A 2 9.07 25.13 7.26
CA LYS A 2 9.68 23.82 6.96
C LYS A 2 10.23 23.24 8.27
N SER A 3 9.99 21.97 8.58
CA SER A 3 10.56 21.35 9.77
C SER A 3 12.09 21.31 9.64
N LYS A 4 12.81 21.23 10.76
CA LYS A 4 14.29 21.13 10.74
C LYS A 4 14.79 19.92 9.93
N GLU A 5 13.94 18.91 9.75
CA GLU A 5 14.25 17.61 9.15
C GLU A 5 13.81 17.45 7.70
N ASP A 6 13.05 18.39 7.12
CA ASP A 6 12.45 18.23 5.79
C ASP A 6 13.50 17.90 4.71
N LEU A 7 14.67 18.54 4.80
CA LEU A 7 15.76 18.28 3.89
C LEU A 7 16.37 16.88 4.08
N PHE A 8 16.52 16.45 5.33
CA PHE A 8 16.99 15.10 5.63
C PHE A 8 16.02 14.06 5.07
N GLN A 9 14.72 14.24 5.28
CA GLN A 9 13.68 13.35 4.76
C GLN A 9 13.70 13.30 3.23
N LEU A 10 13.83 14.46 2.55
CA LEU A 10 13.96 14.52 1.09
C LEU A 10 15.19 13.76 0.59
N ILE A 11 16.37 13.97 1.20
CA ILE A 11 17.60 13.28 0.78
C ILE A 11 17.48 11.77 1.04
N GLN A 12 16.87 11.35 2.14
CA GLN A 12 16.70 9.93 2.48
C GLN A 12 15.66 9.22 1.60
N SER A 13 14.71 9.94 1.00
CA SER A 13 13.70 9.37 0.10
C SER A 13 14.19 9.21 -1.35
N MET A 14 15.31 9.83 -1.72
CA MET A 14 15.90 9.72 -3.05
C MET A 14 16.57 8.35 -3.27
N SER A 15 16.38 7.79 -4.46
CA SER A 15 17.08 6.61 -4.95
C SER A 15 18.58 6.85 -5.16
N LYS A 16 19.37 5.77 -5.25
CA LYS A 16 20.81 5.85 -5.58
C LYS A 16 21.05 6.58 -6.92
N SER A 17 20.19 6.35 -7.91
CA SER A 17 20.23 7.02 -9.22
C SER A 17 19.95 8.51 -9.13
N GLU A 18 18.92 8.93 -8.37
CA GLU A 18 18.58 10.34 -8.17
C GLU A 18 19.71 11.07 -7.43
N LYS A 19 20.27 10.46 -6.38
CA LYS A 19 21.42 11.01 -5.64
C LYS A 19 22.65 11.18 -6.53
N ARG A 20 22.93 10.19 -7.38
CA ARG A 20 24.03 10.25 -8.35
C ARG A 20 23.79 11.35 -9.39
N TYR A 21 22.58 11.43 -9.95
CA TYR A 21 22.21 12.46 -10.92
C TYR A 21 22.43 13.85 -10.35
N PHE A 22 21.86 14.12 -9.18
CA PHE A 22 21.99 15.40 -8.48
C PHE A 22 23.46 15.76 -8.22
N THR A 23 24.27 14.80 -7.80
CA THR A 23 25.71 15.01 -7.57
C THR A 23 26.44 15.43 -8.85
N LEU A 24 26.16 14.76 -9.98
CA LEU A 24 26.76 15.08 -11.28
C LEU A 24 26.29 16.43 -11.81
N ASP A 25 24.99 16.72 -11.67
CA ASP A 25 24.37 17.98 -12.08
C ASP A 25 24.98 19.19 -11.32
N ALA A 26 25.11 19.07 -10.00
CA ALA A 26 25.77 20.07 -9.17
C ALA A 26 27.24 20.29 -9.58
N GLN A 27 27.97 19.23 -9.97
CA GLN A 27 29.35 19.34 -10.44
C GLN A 27 29.45 20.06 -11.78
N LYS A 28 28.52 19.83 -12.72
CA LYS A 28 28.48 20.49 -14.04
C LYS A 28 28.25 22.00 -13.96
N SER A 29 27.48 22.46 -12.97
CA SER A 29 27.21 23.89 -12.76
C SER A 29 28.41 24.69 -12.18
N GLY A 30 29.63 24.14 -12.22
CA GLY A 30 30.83 24.78 -11.66
C GLY A 30 30.92 24.72 -10.13
N ARG A 31 30.05 23.95 -9.47
CA ARG A 31 29.94 23.88 -8.00
C ARG A 31 30.64 22.68 -7.37
N ARG A 32 31.65 22.12 -8.06
CA ARG A 32 32.39 20.90 -7.68
C ARG A 32 32.97 20.94 -6.25
N TYR A 33 33.23 22.13 -5.71
CA TYR A 33 33.72 22.38 -4.34
C TYR A 33 32.76 23.25 -3.52
N SER A 34 31.48 23.29 -3.88
CA SER A 34 30.52 24.10 -3.15
C SER A 34 30.24 23.48 -1.77
N LYS A 35 30.24 24.32 -0.74
CA LYS A 35 29.77 24.03 0.62
C LYS A 35 28.40 23.33 0.63
N TYR A 36 27.62 23.59 -0.41
CA TYR A 36 26.33 22.98 -0.73
C TYR A 36 26.39 21.46 -0.98
N LEU A 37 27.34 20.98 -1.79
CA LEU A 37 27.48 19.55 -2.08
C LEU A 37 28.03 18.78 -0.88
N GLU A 38 28.92 19.42 -0.10
CA GLU A 38 29.40 18.87 1.17
C GLU A 38 28.25 18.74 2.18
N LEU A 39 27.32 19.72 2.21
CA LEU A 39 26.12 19.66 3.04
C LEU A 39 25.21 18.49 2.63
N PHE A 40 25.00 18.29 1.33
CA PHE A 40 24.25 17.15 0.82
C PHE A 40 24.87 15.80 1.25
N GLN A 41 26.18 15.64 1.07
CA GLN A 41 26.89 14.41 1.46
C GLN A 41 26.79 14.15 2.97
N ALA A 42 27.04 15.18 3.78
CA ALA A 42 26.95 15.07 5.24
C ALA A 42 25.56 14.64 5.72
N ILE A 43 24.49 15.13 5.10
CA ILE A 43 23.10 14.74 5.44
C ILE A 43 22.76 13.35 4.90
N ASN A 44 23.25 13.00 3.70
CA ASN A 44 23.01 11.70 3.09
C ASN A 44 23.61 10.54 3.89
N GLU A 45 24.76 10.76 4.52
CA GLU A 45 25.46 9.76 5.35
C GLU A 45 24.87 9.60 6.76
N MET A 46 23.95 10.48 7.17
CA MET A 46 23.32 10.39 8.49
C MET A 46 22.25 9.30 8.55
N GLU A 47 22.27 8.51 9.62
CA GLU A 47 21.19 7.56 9.93
C GLU A 47 19.99 8.26 10.57
N ALA A 48 20.26 9.21 11.47
CA ALA A 48 19.29 10.06 12.13
C ALA A 48 19.75 11.53 12.04
N TYR A 49 18.78 12.45 11.92
CA TYR A 49 19.09 13.85 11.79
C TYR A 49 19.62 14.45 13.10
N ASP A 50 20.73 15.17 13.04
CA ASP A 50 21.37 15.84 14.18
C ASP A 50 21.68 17.31 13.84
N GLU A 51 20.82 18.23 14.29
CA GLU A 51 20.95 19.66 14.03
C GLU A 51 22.24 20.25 14.64
N ASP A 52 22.67 19.75 15.81
CA ASP A 52 23.83 20.28 16.53
C ASP A 52 25.13 19.91 15.83
N LYS A 53 25.24 18.66 15.36
CA LYS A 53 26.35 18.21 14.50
C LYS A 53 26.42 19.02 13.22
N MET A 54 25.27 19.28 12.59
CA MET A 54 25.21 20.11 11.38
C MET A 54 25.59 21.57 11.65
N ARG A 55 25.15 22.14 12.76
CA ARG A 55 25.48 23.52 13.15
C ARG A 55 26.97 23.68 13.47
N LYS A 56 27.59 22.68 14.11
CA LYS A 56 29.04 22.64 14.35
C LYS A 56 29.84 22.60 13.05
N LYS A 57 29.40 21.83 12.06
CA LYS A 57 30.11 21.66 10.78
C LYS A 57 29.92 22.83 9.80
N PHE A 58 28.69 23.34 9.65
CA PHE A 58 28.35 24.33 8.61
C PHE A 58 28.13 25.76 9.13
N GLY A 59 28.11 25.94 10.45
CA GLY A 59 28.08 27.23 11.13
C GLY A 59 26.73 27.96 11.06
N ARG A 60 26.76 29.28 11.25
CA ARG A 60 25.57 30.13 11.44
C ARG A 60 24.64 30.21 10.22
N HIS A 61 25.13 29.94 9.02
CA HIS A 61 24.37 30.00 7.77
C HIS A 61 23.67 28.68 7.42
N LEU A 62 23.74 27.66 8.29
CA LEU A 62 23.08 26.37 8.06
C LEU A 62 21.60 26.50 7.66
N PRO A 63 20.74 27.35 8.29
CA PRO A 63 19.35 27.45 7.88
C PRO A 63 19.15 27.91 6.43
N SER A 64 19.92 28.91 5.98
CA SER A 64 19.88 29.38 4.59
C SER A 64 20.47 28.36 3.64
N ASP A 65 21.57 27.70 4.02
CA ASP A 65 22.23 26.67 3.22
C ASP A 65 21.29 25.46 3.02
N LYS A 66 20.54 25.05 4.06
CA LYS A 66 19.51 24.01 3.98
C LYS A 66 18.36 24.39 3.04
N SER A 67 17.85 25.61 3.14
CA SER A 67 16.77 26.10 2.28
C SER A 67 17.20 26.14 0.81
N TYR A 68 18.38 26.70 0.53
CA TYR A 68 18.97 26.69 -0.79
C TYR A 68 19.15 25.25 -1.31
N LEU A 69 19.54 24.34 -0.41
CA LEU A 69 19.79 22.96 -0.77
C LEU A 69 18.57 22.19 -1.17
N TYR A 70 17.51 22.37 -0.41
CA TYR A 70 16.21 21.84 -0.70
C TYR A 70 15.72 22.30 -2.09
N GLU A 71 15.74 23.61 -2.37
CA GLU A 71 15.26 24.15 -3.66
C GLU A 71 16.12 23.69 -4.85
N SER A 72 17.44 23.58 -4.63
CA SER A 72 18.36 23.10 -5.67
C SER A 72 18.18 21.61 -5.97
N ILE A 73 17.90 20.77 -4.95
CA ILE A 73 17.49 19.37 -5.17
C ILE A 73 16.19 19.33 -5.98
N LEU A 74 15.17 20.09 -5.56
CA LEU A 74 13.88 20.08 -6.26
C LEU A 74 14.01 20.49 -7.74
N ARG A 75 14.87 21.46 -8.04
CA ARG A 75 15.16 21.86 -9.43
C ARG A 75 15.81 20.72 -10.21
N SER A 76 16.89 20.16 -9.69
CA SER A 76 17.59 19.04 -10.33
C SER A 76 16.68 17.82 -10.52
N MET A 77 15.78 17.56 -9.56
CA MET A 77 14.81 16.46 -9.65
C MET A 77 13.69 16.72 -10.66
N ARG A 78 13.31 17.97 -10.92
CA ARG A 78 12.41 18.29 -12.04
C ARG A 78 13.07 17.95 -13.37
N ASP A 79 14.31 18.37 -13.57
CA ASP A 79 15.05 18.09 -14.81
C ASP A 79 15.26 16.57 -15.01
N TYR A 80 15.59 15.85 -13.93
CA TYR A 80 15.72 14.39 -13.96
C TYR A 80 14.42 13.70 -14.39
N ARG A 81 13.27 14.18 -13.88
CA ARG A 81 11.95 13.59 -14.13
C ARG A 81 11.36 14.00 -15.47
N SER A 82 11.59 15.23 -15.92
CA SER A 82 11.09 15.73 -17.21
C SER A 82 11.45 14.78 -18.35
N SER A 83 12.71 14.35 -18.42
CA SER A 83 13.15 13.42 -19.47
C SER A 83 12.42 12.06 -19.49
N LYS A 84 11.67 11.72 -18.44
CA LYS A 84 11.01 10.42 -18.22
C LYS A 84 9.49 10.50 -18.02
N SER A 85 8.91 11.69 -18.05
CA SER A 85 7.48 11.89 -17.82
C SER A 85 6.91 12.75 -18.93
N LYS A 86 6.02 12.15 -19.73
CA LYS A 86 5.19 12.84 -20.71
C LYS A 86 4.38 13.95 -20.04
N ALA A 87 3.83 13.70 -18.85
CA ALA A 87 3.07 14.71 -18.10
C ALA A 87 3.92 15.95 -17.77
N ALA A 88 5.17 15.74 -17.36
CA ALA A 88 6.11 16.84 -17.13
C ALA A 88 6.49 17.57 -18.42
N GLN A 89 6.76 16.83 -19.51
CA GLN A 89 7.08 17.40 -20.82
C GLN A 89 5.94 18.25 -21.39
N ILE A 90 4.69 17.83 -21.21
CA ILE A 90 3.51 18.63 -21.60
C ILE A 90 3.54 20.00 -20.91
N LYS A 91 3.80 20.04 -19.60
CA LYS A 91 3.88 21.29 -18.85
C LYS A 91 5.06 22.15 -19.28
N GLU A 92 6.21 21.55 -19.55
CA GLU A 92 7.39 22.27 -20.07
C GLU A 92 7.13 22.88 -21.45
N LEU A 93 6.60 22.10 -22.39
CA LEU A 93 6.24 22.58 -23.73
C LEU A 93 5.19 23.70 -23.65
N THR A 94 4.22 23.59 -22.74
CA THR A 94 3.22 24.65 -22.53
C THR A 94 3.83 25.93 -21.95
N LEU A 95 4.80 25.82 -21.03
CA LEU A 95 5.54 26.97 -20.50
C LEU A 95 6.46 27.60 -21.56
N ASP A 96 7.15 26.77 -22.35
CA ASP A 96 7.97 27.21 -23.47
C ASP A 96 7.11 27.96 -24.51
N ALA A 97 5.93 27.43 -24.83
CA ALA A 97 4.99 28.08 -25.73
C ALA A 97 4.60 29.47 -25.23
N ARG A 98 4.25 29.62 -23.94
CA ARG A 98 3.93 30.92 -23.32
C ARG A 98 5.12 31.88 -23.38
N PHE A 99 6.31 31.41 -23.03
CA PHE A 99 7.51 32.22 -23.08
C PHE A 99 7.81 32.71 -24.51
N LEU A 100 7.74 31.83 -25.51
CA LEU A 100 7.96 32.18 -26.92
C LEU A 100 6.92 33.18 -27.43
N TYR A 101 5.65 33.00 -27.02
CA TYR A 101 4.57 33.91 -27.32
C TYR A 101 4.83 35.33 -26.77
N GLU A 102 5.26 35.43 -25.51
CA GLU A 102 5.65 36.72 -24.88
C GLU A 102 6.82 37.41 -25.60
N ARG A 103 7.65 36.65 -26.32
CA ARG A 103 8.75 37.17 -27.14
C ARG A 103 8.36 37.49 -28.58
N GLY A 104 7.09 37.31 -28.95
CA GLY A 104 6.60 37.49 -30.32
C GLY A 104 7.04 36.39 -31.29
N LEU A 105 7.58 35.28 -30.78
CA LEU A 105 8.01 34.11 -31.58
C LEU A 105 6.83 33.16 -31.78
N TYR A 106 5.77 33.64 -32.43
CA TYR A 106 4.47 32.97 -32.46
C TYR A 106 4.50 31.60 -33.14
N GLU A 107 5.19 31.44 -34.27
CA GLU A 107 5.28 30.14 -34.96
C GLU A 107 5.96 29.07 -34.10
N GLN A 108 7.04 29.45 -33.40
CA GLN A 108 7.72 28.54 -32.46
C GLN A 108 6.83 28.20 -31.26
N SER A 109 6.01 29.16 -30.80
CA SER A 109 5.01 28.91 -29.75
C SER A 109 3.96 27.89 -30.19
N GLU A 110 3.43 28.03 -31.41
CA GLU A 110 2.45 27.10 -32.01
C GLU A 110 3.03 25.68 -32.12
N GLU A 111 4.27 25.54 -32.59
CA GLU A 111 4.95 24.23 -32.67
C GLU A 111 5.04 23.53 -31.30
N ARG A 112 5.33 24.28 -30.24
CA ARG A 112 5.36 23.74 -28.86
C ARG A 112 3.98 23.30 -28.39
N LEU A 113 2.93 24.07 -28.68
CA LEU A 113 1.55 23.69 -28.35
C LEU A 113 1.10 22.44 -29.09
N ILE A 114 1.45 22.29 -30.38
CA ILE A 114 1.15 21.08 -31.15
C ILE A 114 1.81 19.84 -30.54
N GLN A 115 3.10 19.94 -30.19
CA GLN A 115 3.84 18.86 -29.52
C GLN A 115 3.19 18.50 -28.18
N ALA A 116 2.87 19.51 -27.35
CA ALA A 116 2.22 19.31 -26.07
C ALA A 116 0.85 18.62 -26.22
N LYS A 117 0.05 19.04 -27.21
CA LYS A 117 -1.29 18.50 -27.46
C LYS A 117 -1.23 17.03 -27.85
N GLN A 118 -0.30 16.64 -28.71
CA GLN A 118 -0.13 15.25 -29.11
C GLN A 118 0.23 14.35 -27.92
N MET A 119 1.12 14.82 -27.04
CA MET A 119 1.48 14.10 -25.82
C MET A 119 0.32 14.03 -24.82
N ALA A 120 -0.49 15.09 -24.72
CA ALA A 120 -1.67 15.11 -23.86
C ALA A 120 -2.75 14.14 -24.34
N HIS A 121 -2.94 13.99 -25.65
CA HIS A 121 -3.79 12.94 -26.22
C HIS A 121 -3.29 11.53 -25.93
N ASP A 122 -1.97 11.27 -26.01
CA ASP A 122 -1.40 9.96 -25.65
C ASP A 122 -1.70 9.55 -24.19
N LEU A 123 -1.82 10.54 -23.29
CA LEU A 123 -2.16 10.34 -21.89
C LEU A 123 -3.66 10.47 -21.59
N ASP A 124 -4.46 10.86 -22.59
CA ASP A 124 -5.86 11.27 -22.40
C ASP A 124 -6.05 12.35 -21.30
N ASP A 125 -5.06 13.24 -21.12
CA ASP A 125 -5.07 14.29 -20.09
C ASP A 125 -5.97 15.46 -20.51
N GLN A 126 -7.27 15.33 -20.21
CA GLN A 126 -8.30 16.30 -20.57
C GLN A 126 -8.03 17.70 -20.00
N LEU A 127 -7.41 17.80 -18.81
CA LEU A 127 -7.07 19.09 -18.20
C LEU A 127 -5.92 19.79 -18.95
N ALA A 128 -4.91 19.04 -19.34
CA ALA A 128 -3.83 19.57 -20.17
C ALA A 128 -4.34 19.96 -21.57
N LEU A 129 -5.20 19.13 -22.18
CA LEU A 129 -5.82 19.44 -23.47
C LEU A 129 -6.62 20.75 -23.41
N LEU A 130 -7.42 20.95 -22.35
CA LEU A 130 -8.15 22.19 -22.13
C LEU A 130 -7.21 23.40 -21.97
N GLU A 131 -6.12 23.26 -21.19
CA GLU A 131 -5.12 24.32 -21.01
C GLU A 131 -4.45 24.69 -22.35
N ILE A 132 -4.04 23.69 -23.13
CA ILE A 132 -3.37 23.87 -24.42
C ILE A 132 -4.30 24.51 -25.45
N THR A 133 -5.54 24.02 -25.57
CA THR A 133 -6.54 24.57 -26.49
C THR A 133 -6.84 26.04 -26.18
N ARG A 134 -6.87 26.43 -24.89
CA ARG A 134 -6.97 27.84 -24.50
C ARG A 134 -5.81 28.69 -25.02
N GLU A 135 -4.57 28.19 -24.94
CA GLU A 135 -3.41 28.91 -25.48
C GLU A 135 -3.42 28.93 -27.03
N GLN A 136 -3.90 27.87 -27.68
CA GLN A 136 -4.09 27.84 -29.14
C GLN A 136 -5.11 28.87 -29.62
N LEU A 137 -6.22 29.07 -28.89
CA LEU A 137 -7.18 30.13 -29.18
C LEU A 137 -6.53 31.52 -29.14
N ASN A 138 -5.69 31.80 -28.13
CA ASN A 138 -4.94 33.06 -28.03
C ASN A 138 -4.01 33.26 -29.23
N PHE A 139 -3.32 32.20 -29.65
CA PHE A 139 -2.45 32.21 -30.82
C PHE A 139 -3.23 32.49 -32.12
N VAL A 140 -4.31 31.74 -32.38
CA VAL A 140 -5.12 31.90 -33.59
C VAL A 140 -5.72 33.31 -33.68
N TRP A 141 -6.20 33.83 -32.55
CA TRP A 141 -6.73 35.19 -32.46
C TRP A 141 -5.67 36.27 -32.73
N THR A 142 -4.42 36.04 -32.33
CA THR A 142 -3.33 37.00 -32.50
C THR A 142 -2.77 37.00 -33.92
N MET A 143 -2.53 35.80 -34.47
CA MET A 143 -1.96 35.66 -35.80
C MET A 143 -2.98 35.90 -36.92
N LYS A 144 -4.27 35.61 -36.66
CA LYS A 144 -5.37 35.73 -37.63
C LYS A 144 -4.99 35.23 -39.03
N LYS A 145 -4.37 34.04 -39.08
CA LYS A 145 -4.03 33.34 -40.33
C LYS A 145 -5.33 33.11 -41.15
N LYS A 146 -5.17 32.71 -42.40
CA LYS A 146 -6.32 32.39 -43.26
C LYS A 146 -7.24 31.37 -42.57
N ASP A 147 -8.55 31.57 -42.67
CA ASP A 147 -9.59 30.69 -42.10
C ASP A 147 -9.56 30.59 -40.55
N TYR A 148 -9.05 31.63 -39.86
CA TYR A 148 -8.99 31.66 -38.40
C TYR A 148 -10.36 31.51 -37.72
N GLY A 149 -11.46 31.91 -38.37
CA GLY A 149 -12.82 31.73 -37.85
C GLY A 149 -13.19 30.26 -37.66
N ALA A 150 -12.99 29.44 -38.69
CA ALA A 150 -13.22 28.00 -38.61
C ALA A 150 -12.27 27.31 -37.62
N SER A 151 -11.03 27.80 -37.52
CA SER A 151 -10.06 27.30 -36.52
C SER A 151 -10.52 27.60 -35.08
N ILE A 152 -11.09 28.79 -34.84
CA ILE A 152 -11.67 29.14 -33.54
C ILE A 152 -12.87 28.26 -33.22
N GLU A 153 -13.79 28.07 -34.17
CA GLU A 153 -14.97 27.22 -33.98
C GLU A 153 -14.56 25.79 -33.59
N GLY A 154 -13.64 25.16 -34.33
CA GLY A 154 -13.16 23.82 -34.01
C GLY A 154 -12.50 23.73 -32.63
N LEU A 155 -11.68 24.71 -32.24
CA LEU A 155 -11.06 24.75 -30.90
C LEU A 155 -12.09 25.00 -29.78
N LEU A 156 -13.19 25.71 -30.06
CA LEU A 156 -14.27 25.91 -29.10
C LEU A 156 -15.07 24.62 -28.89
N ASP A 157 -15.34 23.87 -29.96
CA ASP A 157 -16.02 22.57 -29.88
C ASP A 157 -15.17 21.57 -29.07
N GLU A 158 -13.89 21.42 -29.40
CA GLU A 158 -12.96 20.57 -28.63
C GLU A 158 -12.91 20.97 -27.15
N LYS A 159 -12.94 22.26 -26.85
CA LYS A 159 -12.92 22.78 -25.47
C LYS A 159 -14.17 22.34 -24.71
N GLU A 160 -15.35 22.35 -25.32
CA GLU A 160 -16.57 21.84 -24.68
C GLU A 160 -16.46 20.32 -24.43
N ASP A 161 -16.00 19.54 -25.41
CA ASP A 161 -15.79 18.09 -25.26
C ASP A 161 -14.85 17.76 -24.08
N TYR A 162 -13.73 18.50 -23.95
CA TYR A 162 -12.80 18.29 -22.82
C TYR A 162 -13.44 18.64 -21.48
N ILE A 163 -14.25 19.70 -21.40
CA ILE A 163 -14.97 20.08 -20.18
C ILE A 163 -15.96 19.00 -19.78
N ASP A 164 -16.70 18.44 -20.73
CA ASP A 164 -17.65 17.36 -20.48
C ASP A 164 -16.95 16.10 -19.97
N ASN A 165 -15.83 15.71 -20.59
CA ASN A 165 -15.01 14.59 -20.13
C ASN A 165 -14.45 14.81 -18.71
N ILE A 166 -14.00 16.02 -18.38
CA ILE A 166 -13.53 16.38 -17.03
C ILE A 166 -14.67 16.26 -16.02
N ASN A 167 -15.85 16.80 -16.34
CA ASN A 167 -17.02 16.75 -15.47
C ASN A 167 -17.44 15.30 -15.20
N GLU A 168 -17.41 14.44 -16.22
CA GLU A 168 -17.72 13.02 -16.10
C GLU A 168 -16.68 12.28 -15.23
N GLU A 169 -15.38 12.53 -15.43
CA GLU A 169 -14.34 11.96 -14.58
C GLU A 169 -14.53 12.37 -13.11
N LEU A 170 -14.73 13.67 -12.85
CA LEU A 170 -14.85 14.23 -11.50
C LEU A 170 -16.13 13.76 -10.79
N LYS A 171 -17.21 13.48 -11.55
CA LYS A 171 -18.42 12.84 -11.03
C LYS A 171 -18.09 11.46 -10.45
N TYR A 172 -17.42 10.60 -11.21
CA TYR A 172 -17.06 9.25 -10.74
C TYR A 172 -15.97 9.27 -9.66
N LEU A 173 -15.03 10.21 -9.72
CA LEU A 173 -14.08 10.45 -8.62
C LEU A 173 -14.80 10.78 -7.31
N SER A 174 -15.76 11.69 -7.36
CA SER A 174 -16.55 12.09 -6.19
C SER A 174 -17.36 10.91 -5.64
N LEU A 175 -17.93 10.09 -6.54
CA LEU A 175 -18.67 8.88 -6.19
C LEU A 175 -17.78 7.86 -5.48
N ALA A 176 -16.58 7.60 -6.02
CA ALA A 176 -15.62 6.68 -5.42
C ALA A 176 -15.20 7.09 -3.98
N TYR A 177 -15.01 8.38 -3.72
CA TYR A 177 -14.72 8.86 -2.36
C TYR A 177 -15.91 8.69 -1.42
N LYS A 178 -17.13 9.00 -1.86
CA LYS A 178 -18.34 8.82 -1.06
C LYS A 178 -18.56 7.34 -0.70
N LEU A 179 -18.37 6.42 -1.65
CA LEU A 179 -18.46 4.98 -1.42
C LEU A 179 -17.40 4.49 -0.42
N GLN A 180 -16.17 5.00 -0.53
CA GLN A 180 -15.11 4.67 0.42
C GLN A 180 -15.44 5.14 1.84
N MET A 181 -16.10 6.28 2.01
CA MET A 181 -16.57 6.76 3.31
C MET A 181 -17.73 5.90 3.84
N ALA A 182 -18.67 5.52 2.97
CA ALA A 182 -19.81 4.68 3.31
C ALA A 182 -19.41 3.28 3.83
N LYS A 183 -18.23 2.76 3.47
CA LYS A 183 -17.72 1.48 4.02
C LYS A 183 -17.60 1.47 5.55
N ASN A 184 -17.55 2.63 6.21
CA ASN A 184 -17.49 2.73 7.68
C ASN A 184 -18.79 3.28 8.29
N ASP A 185 -19.84 3.45 7.48
CA ASP A 185 -21.13 3.97 7.93
C ASP A 185 -22.06 2.80 8.30
N PRO A 186 -22.39 2.61 9.59
CA PRO A 186 -23.24 1.49 10.02
C PRO A 186 -24.69 1.65 9.58
N GLU A 187 -25.19 2.87 9.37
CA GLU A 187 -26.57 3.12 8.95
C GLU A 187 -26.77 2.66 7.50
N LEU A 188 -25.88 3.10 6.61
CA LEU A 188 -25.91 2.68 5.20
C LEU A 188 -25.75 1.16 5.04
N LYS A 189 -24.97 0.50 5.89
CA LYS A 189 -24.81 -0.96 5.84
C LYS A 189 -26.04 -1.75 6.26
N GLN A 190 -26.91 -1.17 7.09
CA GLN A 190 -28.08 -1.86 7.65
C GLN A 190 -29.38 -1.50 6.93
N ASP A 191 -29.41 -0.38 6.20
CA ASP A 191 -30.60 0.12 5.51
C ASP A 191 -30.40 0.16 3.98
N GLU A 192 -31.01 -0.81 3.29
CA GLU A 192 -31.00 -0.90 1.82
C GLU A 192 -31.63 0.32 1.15
N ALA A 193 -32.66 0.93 1.74
CA ALA A 193 -33.32 2.12 1.16
C ALA A 193 -32.44 3.36 1.30
N ALA A 194 -31.71 3.49 2.42
CA ALA A 194 -30.71 4.53 2.60
C ALA A 194 -29.55 4.36 1.60
N MET A 195 -29.10 3.12 1.37
CA MET A 195 -28.09 2.79 0.36
C MET A 195 -28.53 3.19 -1.05
N GLU A 196 -29.72 2.78 -1.48
CA GLU A 196 -30.24 3.10 -2.83
C GLU A 196 -30.46 4.61 -3.01
N THR A 197 -30.88 5.32 -1.95
CA THR A 197 -31.04 6.78 -1.99
C THR A 197 -29.68 7.49 -2.11
N ALA A 198 -28.66 7.02 -1.39
CA ALA A 198 -27.32 7.61 -1.42
C ALA A 198 -26.57 7.28 -2.72
N PHE A 199 -26.76 6.07 -3.24
CA PHE A 199 -26.06 5.52 -4.40
C PHE A 199 -27.01 4.74 -5.32
N PRO A 200 -27.79 5.44 -6.18
CA PRO A 200 -28.73 4.78 -7.08
C PRO A 200 -28.01 3.80 -8.02
N ALA A 201 -28.51 2.57 -8.10
CA ALA A 201 -27.86 1.48 -8.87
C ALA A 201 -27.73 1.81 -10.38
N GLU A 202 -28.63 2.64 -10.90
CA GLU A 202 -28.61 3.13 -12.28
C GLU A 202 -27.27 3.79 -12.66
N GLY A 203 -26.63 4.49 -11.71
CA GLY A 203 -25.37 5.20 -11.93
C GLY A 203 -24.15 4.32 -12.25
N PHE A 204 -24.27 2.99 -12.07
CA PHE A 204 -23.20 2.01 -12.26
C PHE A 204 -23.44 1.06 -13.45
N GLN A 205 -24.44 1.32 -14.29
CA GLN A 205 -24.74 0.50 -15.46
C GLN A 205 -23.79 0.78 -16.64
N GLU A 206 -23.45 -0.26 -17.42
CA GLU A 206 -22.55 -0.17 -18.59
C GLU A 206 -22.98 0.85 -19.65
N ARG A 207 -24.27 1.17 -19.76
CA ARG A 207 -24.74 2.20 -20.70
C ARG A 207 -24.22 3.61 -20.39
N TYR A 208 -23.72 3.82 -19.17
CA TYR A 208 -23.07 5.06 -18.73
C TYR A 208 -21.55 4.93 -18.69
N PHE A 209 -20.98 3.91 -19.36
CA PHE A 209 -19.53 3.77 -19.43
C PHE A 209 -18.94 4.96 -20.18
N PRO A 210 -18.02 5.71 -19.56
CA PRO A 210 -17.58 7.00 -20.07
C PRO A 210 -16.59 6.87 -21.24
N ALA A 211 -16.44 7.94 -22.02
CA ALA A 211 -15.61 7.93 -23.22
C ALA A 211 -14.11 8.08 -22.91
N SER A 212 -13.76 9.01 -21.99
CA SER A 212 -12.36 9.29 -21.65
C SER A 212 -11.75 8.20 -20.78
N ALA A 213 -10.49 7.88 -21.02
CA ALA A 213 -9.75 6.81 -20.37
C ALA A 213 -9.74 6.98 -18.84
N HIS A 214 -9.44 8.19 -18.35
CA HIS A 214 -9.43 8.45 -16.91
C HIS A 214 -10.82 8.29 -16.28
N ALA A 215 -11.89 8.76 -16.95
CA ALA A 215 -13.25 8.54 -16.48
C ALA A 215 -13.61 7.05 -16.47
N GLN A 216 -13.19 6.26 -17.46
CA GLN A 216 -13.45 4.81 -17.51
C GLN A 216 -12.91 4.11 -16.28
N ARG A 217 -11.65 4.40 -15.90
CA ARG A 217 -11.05 3.83 -14.70
C ARG A 217 -11.76 4.30 -13.43
N ARG A 218 -12.23 5.55 -13.36
CA ARG A 218 -13.03 6.05 -12.22
C ARG A 218 -14.41 5.40 -12.14
N PHE A 219 -15.07 5.18 -13.27
CA PHE A 219 -16.32 4.43 -13.36
C PHE A 219 -16.12 3.02 -12.80
N LEU A 220 -15.15 2.27 -13.32
CA LEU A 220 -14.83 0.91 -12.87
C LEU A 220 -14.51 0.87 -11.37
N GLN A 221 -13.72 1.83 -10.87
CA GLN A 221 -13.42 1.96 -9.45
C GLN A 221 -14.69 2.14 -8.62
N SER A 222 -15.53 3.11 -8.98
CA SER A 222 -16.74 3.43 -8.22
C SER A 222 -17.76 2.28 -8.29
N ALA A 223 -17.93 1.63 -9.44
CA ALA A 223 -18.81 0.48 -9.59
C ALA A 223 -18.31 -0.72 -8.76
N ALA A 224 -17.00 -1.02 -8.78
CA ALA A 224 -16.44 -2.09 -7.97
C ALA A 224 -16.64 -1.82 -6.46
N GLN A 225 -16.43 -0.58 -6.02
CA GLN A 225 -16.63 -0.18 -4.63
C GLN A 225 -18.10 -0.24 -4.20
N TYR A 226 -19.03 0.09 -5.10
CA TYR A 226 -20.47 -0.05 -4.85
C TYR A 226 -20.86 -1.52 -4.69
N HIS A 227 -20.47 -2.38 -5.63
CA HIS A 227 -20.75 -3.81 -5.53
C HIS A 227 -20.11 -4.47 -4.31
N ASP A 228 -18.90 -4.06 -3.93
CA ASP A 228 -18.28 -4.46 -2.65
C ASP A 228 -19.14 -4.06 -1.44
N LEU A 229 -19.74 -2.87 -1.47
CA LEU A 229 -20.49 -2.30 -0.34
C LEU A 229 -21.82 -3.01 -0.13
N ILE A 230 -22.47 -3.45 -1.21
CA ILE A 230 -23.70 -4.26 -1.18
C ILE A 230 -23.43 -5.77 -1.15
N GLU A 231 -22.17 -6.17 -0.88
CA GLU A 231 -21.73 -7.57 -0.77
C GLU A 231 -21.91 -8.43 -2.04
N ASP A 232 -22.04 -7.80 -3.22
CA ASP A 232 -22.01 -8.45 -4.53
C ASP A 232 -20.55 -8.66 -4.98
N PHE A 233 -19.86 -9.53 -4.25
CA PHE A 233 -18.42 -9.73 -4.38
C PHE A 233 -18.00 -10.24 -5.77
N ASP A 234 -18.84 -11.03 -6.44
CA ASP A 234 -18.54 -11.55 -7.77
C ASP A 234 -18.51 -10.44 -8.82
N ARG A 235 -19.51 -9.56 -8.83
CA ARG A 235 -19.50 -8.39 -9.74
C ARG A 235 -18.36 -7.44 -9.40
N ALA A 236 -18.11 -7.20 -8.11
CA ALA A 236 -17.00 -6.36 -7.68
C ALA A 236 -15.65 -6.89 -8.19
N ASN A 237 -15.39 -8.20 -8.07
CA ASN A 237 -14.17 -8.82 -8.60
C ASN A 237 -14.05 -8.67 -10.13
N GLY A 238 -15.14 -8.89 -10.87
CA GLY A 238 -15.16 -8.68 -12.32
C GLY A 238 -14.81 -7.25 -12.73
N LEU A 239 -15.27 -6.25 -11.97
CA LEU A 239 -14.95 -4.84 -12.20
C LEU A 239 -13.50 -4.50 -11.80
N TYR A 240 -13.00 -5.03 -10.67
CA TYR A 240 -11.59 -4.92 -10.32
C TYR A 240 -10.68 -5.55 -11.39
N PHE A 241 -11.09 -6.68 -11.97
CA PHE A 241 -10.36 -7.34 -13.05
C PHE A 241 -10.30 -6.46 -14.30
N ARG A 242 -11.44 -5.95 -14.77
CA ARG A 242 -11.48 -4.99 -15.89
C ARG A 242 -10.67 -3.74 -15.62
N MET A 243 -10.66 -3.23 -14.39
CA MET A 243 -9.83 -2.08 -14.01
C MET A 243 -8.32 -2.41 -14.11
N VAL A 244 -7.91 -3.64 -13.79
CA VAL A 244 -6.52 -4.07 -13.96
C VAL A 244 -6.14 -4.28 -15.44
N GLU A 245 -7.07 -4.78 -16.26
CA GLU A 245 -6.89 -4.90 -17.72
C GLU A 245 -6.85 -3.52 -18.41
N TRP A 246 -7.60 -2.55 -17.91
CA TRP A 246 -7.59 -1.17 -18.41
C TRP A 246 -6.16 -0.59 -18.42
N TRP A 247 -5.35 -0.88 -17.40
CA TRP A 247 -3.95 -0.45 -17.37
C TRP A 247 -3.08 -1.08 -18.46
N ASP A 248 -3.45 -2.26 -18.98
CA ASP A 248 -2.76 -2.89 -20.11
C ASP A 248 -3.16 -2.25 -21.45
N GLN A 249 -4.35 -1.65 -21.53
CA GLN A 249 -4.83 -0.90 -22.69
C GLN A 249 -4.24 0.51 -22.77
N PHE A 250 -3.90 1.11 -21.63
CA PHE A 250 -3.35 2.48 -21.53
C PHE A 250 -1.93 2.50 -20.92
N PRO A 251 -0.92 1.94 -21.59
CA PRO A 251 0.43 1.79 -21.03
C PRO A 251 1.14 3.12 -20.73
N ALA A 252 0.85 4.18 -21.49
CA ALA A 252 1.40 5.52 -21.22
C ALA A 252 0.87 6.09 -19.90
N ILE A 253 -0.44 5.91 -19.64
CA ILE A 253 -1.06 6.31 -18.37
C ILE A 253 -0.54 5.44 -17.21
N LYS A 254 -0.35 4.12 -17.44
CA LYS A 254 0.26 3.20 -16.47
C LYS A 254 1.65 3.65 -16.03
N GLU A 255 2.48 4.15 -16.95
CA GLU A 255 3.82 4.63 -16.63
C GLU A 255 3.80 5.88 -15.74
N GLU A 256 2.92 6.85 -16.03
CA GLU A 256 2.77 8.07 -15.24
C GLU A 256 2.10 7.83 -13.87
N GLU A 257 1.12 6.93 -13.82
CA GLU A 257 0.32 6.67 -12.62
C GLU A 257 0.62 5.30 -11.98
N TYR A 258 1.88 4.88 -12.03
CA TYR A 258 2.31 3.56 -11.58
C TYR A 258 1.85 3.16 -10.16
N VAL A 259 1.87 4.10 -9.22
CA VAL A 259 1.39 3.87 -7.84
C VAL A 259 -0.09 3.49 -7.81
N ARG A 260 -0.90 4.12 -8.68
CA ARG A 260 -2.34 3.87 -8.78
C ARG A 260 -2.61 2.53 -9.46
N TYR A 261 -1.86 2.22 -10.51
CA TYR A 261 -1.85 0.88 -11.11
C TYR A 261 -1.61 -0.20 -10.06
N ILE A 262 -0.52 -0.06 -9.28
CA ILE A 262 -0.19 -1.03 -8.23
C ILE A 262 -1.30 -1.13 -7.17
N ALA A 263 -1.92 -0.01 -6.79
CA ALA A 263 -3.06 -0.03 -5.87
C ALA A 263 -4.26 -0.83 -6.42
N ASP A 264 -4.59 -0.66 -7.71
CA ASP A 264 -5.69 -1.38 -8.37
C ASP A 264 -5.41 -2.89 -8.46
N VAL A 265 -4.18 -3.27 -8.78
CA VAL A 265 -3.77 -4.68 -8.75
C VAL A 265 -3.88 -5.26 -7.34
N PHE A 266 -3.50 -4.50 -6.30
CA PHE A 266 -3.66 -4.96 -4.91
C PHE A 266 -5.13 -5.07 -4.47
N ASN A 267 -6.01 -4.19 -4.94
CA ASN A 267 -7.45 -4.30 -4.68
C ASN A 267 -8.01 -5.60 -5.30
N LEU A 268 -7.66 -5.89 -6.55
CA LEU A 268 -8.04 -7.15 -7.19
C LEU A 268 -7.42 -8.35 -6.48
N LEU A 269 -6.15 -8.28 -6.08
CA LEU A 269 -5.47 -9.33 -5.34
C LEU A 269 -6.20 -9.62 -4.02
N HIS A 270 -6.61 -8.57 -3.30
CA HIS A 270 -7.40 -8.70 -2.08
C HIS A 270 -8.76 -9.35 -2.33
N ALA A 271 -9.50 -8.89 -3.34
CA ALA A 271 -10.80 -9.44 -3.72
C ALA A 271 -10.70 -10.91 -4.17
N SER A 272 -9.64 -11.25 -4.91
CA SER A 272 -9.36 -12.62 -5.34
C SER A 272 -9.10 -13.52 -4.13
N TYR A 273 -8.33 -13.01 -3.17
CA TYR A 273 -8.01 -13.74 -1.95
C TYR A 273 -9.24 -13.95 -1.06
N SER A 274 -10.05 -12.91 -0.81
CA SER A 274 -11.24 -13.00 0.04
C SER A 274 -12.31 -13.93 -0.53
N GLN A 275 -12.43 -13.96 -1.86
CA GLN A 275 -13.36 -14.84 -2.58
C GLN A 275 -12.77 -16.22 -2.89
N LYS A 276 -11.59 -16.55 -2.34
CA LYS A 276 -10.91 -17.84 -2.56
C LYS A 276 -10.59 -18.16 -4.04
N LYS A 277 -10.54 -17.16 -4.91
CA LYS A 277 -10.14 -17.26 -6.34
C LYS A 277 -8.62 -17.38 -6.45
N TYR A 278 -8.07 -18.51 -6.00
CA TYR A 278 -6.64 -18.66 -5.77
C TYR A 278 -5.77 -18.71 -7.04
N GLN A 279 -6.30 -19.24 -8.14
CA GLN A 279 -5.59 -19.22 -9.43
C GLN A 279 -5.38 -17.78 -9.93
N GLN A 280 -6.41 -16.93 -9.79
CA GLN A 280 -6.33 -15.50 -10.11
C GLN A 280 -5.36 -14.79 -9.16
N PHE A 281 -5.40 -15.12 -7.87
CA PHE A 281 -4.46 -14.56 -6.90
C PHE A 281 -2.99 -14.88 -7.24
N GLU A 282 -2.68 -16.14 -7.58
CA GLU A 282 -1.32 -16.54 -7.95
C GLU A 282 -0.82 -15.88 -9.24
N SER A 283 -1.70 -15.72 -10.24
CA SER A 283 -1.33 -15.04 -11.48
C SER A 283 -1.03 -13.56 -11.25
N LEU A 284 -1.80 -12.90 -10.38
CA LEU A 284 -1.57 -11.51 -9.98
C LEU A 284 -0.28 -11.34 -9.17
N LEU A 285 0.03 -12.25 -8.24
CA LEU A 285 1.32 -12.22 -7.54
C LEU A 285 2.51 -12.28 -8.53
N LYS A 286 2.46 -13.20 -9.49
CA LYS A 286 3.51 -13.32 -10.53
C LYS A 286 3.59 -12.06 -11.39
N ARG A 287 2.45 -11.45 -11.72
CA ARG A 287 2.41 -10.17 -12.45
C ARG A 287 3.14 -9.08 -11.67
N ILE A 288 2.84 -8.89 -10.38
CA ILE A 288 3.50 -7.88 -9.54
C ILE A 288 5.01 -8.17 -9.39
N GLU A 289 5.42 -9.43 -9.31
CA GLU A 289 6.85 -9.80 -9.23
C GLU A 289 7.65 -9.45 -10.48
N GLN A 290 7.00 -9.40 -11.64
CA GLN A 290 7.62 -9.06 -12.93
C GLN A 290 7.70 -7.55 -13.18
N GLU A 291 6.99 -6.75 -12.37
CA GLU A 291 6.97 -5.31 -12.49
C GLU A 291 8.33 -4.68 -12.15
N LYS A 292 8.66 -3.59 -12.85
CA LYS A 292 9.94 -2.88 -12.72
C LYS A 292 9.70 -1.46 -12.19
N PRO A 293 9.60 -1.27 -10.86
CA PRO A 293 9.33 0.04 -10.28
C PRO A 293 10.40 1.08 -10.62
N GLY A 294 9.96 2.24 -11.11
CA GLY A 294 10.83 3.31 -11.61
C GLY A 294 11.48 4.18 -10.52
N SER A 295 10.89 4.23 -9.33
CA SER A 295 11.39 5.03 -8.20
C SER A 295 11.59 4.23 -6.91
N TYR A 296 12.33 4.80 -5.96
CA TYR A 296 12.47 4.22 -4.61
C TYR A 296 11.12 4.13 -3.88
N HIS A 297 10.22 5.09 -4.12
CA HIS A 297 8.87 5.07 -3.57
C HIS A 297 8.09 3.85 -4.05
N ASP A 298 8.14 3.58 -5.35
CA ASP A 298 7.45 2.45 -5.99
C ASP A 298 8.01 1.10 -5.48
N GLN A 299 9.35 0.99 -5.42
CA GLN A 299 10.04 -0.18 -4.88
C GLN A 299 9.60 -0.47 -3.44
N ARG A 300 9.56 0.56 -2.60
CA ARG A 300 9.11 0.48 -1.21
C ARG A 300 7.64 0.08 -1.11
N LEU A 301 6.78 0.64 -1.95
CA LEU A 301 5.34 0.36 -1.96
C LEU A 301 5.09 -1.11 -2.34
N ILE A 302 5.68 -1.57 -3.44
CA ILE A 302 5.57 -2.96 -3.89
C ILE A 302 6.11 -3.89 -2.82
N PHE A 303 7.32 -3.64 -2.31
CA PHE A 303 7.90 -4.49 -1.26
C PHE A 303 6.96 -4.63 -0.07
N LYS A 304 6.45 -3.51 0.46
CA LYS A 304 5.52 -3.52 1.60
C LYS A 304 4.31 -4.42 1.33
N GLN A 305 3.61 -4.16 0.23
CA GLN A 305 2.32 -4.80 -0.03
C GLN A 305 2.50 -6.25 -0.50
N LEU A 306 3.40 -6.50 -1.45
CA LEU A 306 3.69 -7.82 -1.99
C LEU A 306 4.17 -8.78 -0.90
N THR A 307 5.08 -8.33 -0.03
CA THR A 307 5.58 -9.16 1.08
C THR A 307 4.45 -9.59 2.01
N ASN A 308 3.53 -8.67 2.32
CA ASN A 308 2.40 -8.99 3.19
C ASN A 308 1.49 -10.06 2.56
N TYR A 309 1.11 -9.91 1.29
CA TYR A 309 0.27 -10.90 0.60
C TYR A 309 0.97 -12.23 0.36
N LYS A 310 2.28 -12.24 0.10
CA LYS A 310 3.06 -13.48 0.04
C LYS A 310 3.03 -14.22 1.37
N ILE A 311 3.30 -13.53 2.48
CA ILE A 311 3.26 -14.17 3.80
C ILE A 311 1.85 -14.72 4.08
N LEU A 312 0.79 -13.94 3.82
CA LEU A 312 -0.59 -14.40 3.98
C LEU A 312 -0.90 -15.61 3.10
N TYR A 313 -0.47 -15.62 1.84
CA TYR A 313 -0.63 -16.78 0.96
C TYR A 313 0.04 -18.03 1.55
N HIS A 314 1.29 -17.91 2.00
CA HIS A 314 1.97 -19.04 2.63
C HIS A 314 1.30 -19.51 3.95
N ILE A 315 0.78 -18.58 4.75
CA ILE A 315 0.04 -18.88 5.99
C ILE A 315 -1.19 -19.72 5.66
N ASN A 316 -2.01 -19.29 4.72
CA ASN A 316 -3.32 -19.91 4.47
C ASN A 316 -3.21 -21.25 3.74
N PHE A 317 -2.15 -21.45 2.96
CA PHE A 317 -1.90 -22.70 2.23
C PHE A 317 -0.92 -23.64 2.91
N GLY A 318 -0.29 -23.22 4.01
CA GLY A 318 0.76 -23.98 4.65
C GLY A 318 1.94 -24.28 3.71
N ILE A 319 2.31 -23.32 2.85
CA ILE A 319 3.38 -23.48 1.86
C ILE A 319 4.73 -23.28 2.55
N SER A 320 5.57 -24.33 2.52
CA SER A 320 6.91 -24.31 3.12
C SER A 320 8.00 -23.97 2.12
N GLU A 321 7.74 -24.27 0.85
CA GLU A 321 8.62 -24.15 -0.29
C GLU A 321 8.96 -22.66 -0.46
N GLY A 322 10.25 -22.32 -0.52
CA GLY A 322 10.69 -20.91 -0.62
C GLY A 322 10.56 -20.06 0.65
N SER A 323 10.07 -20.61 1.77
CA SER A 323 9.88 -19.85 3.02
C SER A 323 11.16 -19.23 3.58
N GLU A 324 12.32 -19.86 3.37
CA GLU A 324 13.61 -19.34 3.83
C GLU A 324 14.06 -18.13 3.02
N ALA A 325 13.91 -18.21 1.70
CA ALA A 325 14.14 -17.07 0.82
C ALA A 325 13.18 -15.91 1.16
N LEU A 326 11.92 -16.21 1.47
CA LEU A 326 10.95 -15.19 1.88
C LEU A 326 11.36 -14.51 3.20
N VAL A 327 11.80 -15.27 4.22
CA VAL A 327 12.31 -14.70 5.48
C VAL A 327 13.50 -13.79 5.21
N GLN A 328 14.47 -14.23 4.41
CA GLN A 328 15.64 -13.43 4.05
C GLN A 328 15.25 -12.13 3.32
N GLN A 329 14.35 -12.22 2.33
CA GLN A 329 13.82 -11.05 1.61
C GLN A 329 13.12 -10.06 2.55
N VAL A 330 12.38 -10.55 3.55
CA VAL A 330 11.74 -9.71 4.56
C VAL A 330 12.79 -8.97 5.39
N GLU A 331 13.84 -9.66 5.86
CA GLU A 331 14.91 -9.03 6.66
C GLU A 331 15.66 -7.96 5.87
N GLU A 332 16.10 -8.29 4.65
CA GLU A 332 16.82 -7.39 3.77
C GLU A 332 15.95 -6.19 3.38
N GLY A 333 14.72 -6.44 2.93
CA GLY A 333 13.82 -5.38 2.49
C GLY A 333 13.35 -4.47 3.62
N MET A 334 13.15 -4.98 4.84
CA MET A 334 12.84 -4.12 5.99
C MET A 334 14.03 -3.23 6.39
N ALA A 335 15.27 -3.70 6.20
CA ALA A 335 16.47 -2.89 6.43
C ALA A 335 16.66 -1.82 5.34
N VAL A 336 16.35 -2.15 4.08
CA VAL A 336 16.49 -1.24 2.94
C VAL A 336 15.40 -0.17 2.92
N TYR A 337 14.12 -0.56 3.00
CA TYR A 337 13.00 0.31 2.61
C TYR A 337 12.46 1.23 3.71
N LYS A 338 13.06 1.25 4.90
CA LYS A 338 12.67 2.10 6.05
C LYS A 338 11.13 2.27 6.14
N LEU A 339 10.43 1.14 6.25
CA LEU A 339 8.97 1.11 6.29
C LEU A 339 8.46 1.88 7.52
N ASN A 340 7.22 2.40 7.44
CA ASN A 340 6.61 3.04 8.61
C ASN A 340 6.40 2.00 9.74
N PRO A 341 6.36 2.42 11.02
CA PRO A 341 6.32 1.49 12.14
C PRO A 341 5.14 0.52 12.11
N VAL A 342 3.96 0.95 11.64
CA VAL A 342 2.77 0.11 11.49
C VAL A 342 3.02 -1.02 10.48
N SER A 343 3.62 -0.70 9.34
CA SER A 343 3.88 -1.69 8.28
C SER A 343 4.93 -2.72 8.72
N GLN A 344 5.96 -2.27 9.45
CA GLN A 344 6.96 -3.18 10.02
C GLN A 344 6.33 -4.14 11.04
N LEU A 345 5.44 -3.62 11.90
CA LEU A 345 4.71 -4.41 12.89
C LEU A 345 3.87 -5.51 12.23
N ILE A 346 3.07 -5.16 11.21
CA ILE A 346 2.20 -6.11 10.49
C ILE A 346 3.03 -7.19 9.80
N ILE A 347 4.06 -6.82 9.04
CA ILE A 347 4.90 -7.78 8.31
C ILE A 347 5.62 -8.72 9.30
N ALA A 348 6.22 -8.18 10.36
CA ALA A 348 6.93 -8.99 11.35
C ALA A 348 6.00 -9.93 12.12
N PHE A 349 4.79 -9.49 12.44
CA PHE A 349 3.79 -10.33 13.10
C PHE A 349 3.29 -11.43 12.16
N ASN A 350 2.94 -11.12 10.92
CA ASN A 350 2.52 -12.13 9.94
C ASN A 350 3.65 -13.14 9.69
N LEU A 351 4.90 -12.71 9.63
CA LEU A 351 6.03 -13.64 9.53
C LEU A 351 6.15 -14.55 10.76
N THR A 352 5.87 -14.04 11.95
CA THR A 352 5.82 -14.83 13.19
C THR A 352 4.76 -15.95 13.09
N LEU A 353 3.56 -15.62 12.60
CA LEU A 353 2.50 -16.61 12.35
C LEU A 353 2.92 -17.69 11.35
N LEU A 354 3.50 -17.29 10.22
CA LEU A 354 3.99 -18.22 9.21
C LEU A 354 5.01 -19.20 9.80
N LEU A 355 5.98 -18.69 10.55
CA LEU A 355 7.03 -19.50 11.15
C LEU A 355 6.48 -20.50 12.17
N PHE A 356 5.45 -20.12 12.93
CA PHE A 356 4.75 -21.04 13.82
C PHE A 356 4.04 -22.16 13.04
N ILE A 357 3.27 -21.82 12.01
CA ILE A 357 2.55 -22.80 11.18
C ILE A 357 3.51 -23.79 10.52
N LEU A 358 4.68 -23.32 10.09
CA LEU A 358 5.73 -24.15 9.48
C LEU A 358 6.54 -24.98 10.49
N GLY A 359 6.25 -24.88 11.80
CA GLY A 359 6.98 -25.60 12.86
C GLY A 359 8.39 -25.06 13.11
N LYS A 360 8.72 -23.86 12.61
CA LYS A 360 10.03 -23.20 12.82
C LYS A 360 10.05 -22.46 14.17
N PHE A 361 9.77 -23.17 15.28
CA PHE A 361 9.44 -22.59 16.59
C PHE A 361 10.52 -21.65 17.16
N SER A 362 11.80 -22.03 17.11
CA SER A 362 12.88 -21.16 17.60
C SER A 362 13.00 -19.85 16.80
N LEU A 363 12.75 -19.89 15.48
CA LEU A 363 12.74 -18.68 14.65
C LEU A 363 11.47 -17.86 14.89
N CYS A 364 10.32 -18.50 15.05
CA CYS A 364 9.06 -17.87 15.45
C CYS A 364 9.23 -17.06 16.75
N GLN A 365 9.82 -17.66 17.80
CA GLN A 365 10.05 -16.97 19.07
C GLN A 365 10.95 -15.74 18.93
N ARG A 366 12.04 -15.84 18.14
CA ARG A 366 12.91 -14.68 17.85
C ARG A 366 12.15 -13.55 17.15
N TRP A 367 11.27 -13.88 16.21
CA TRP A 367 10.45 -12.88 15.52
C TRP A 367 9.37 -12.29 16.42
N ALA A 368 8.73 -13.08 17.29
CA ALA A 368 7.80 -12.59 18.30
C ALA A 368 8.48 -11.59 19.26
N GLU A 369 9.71 -11.88 19.71
CA GLU A 369 10.50 -10.93 20.51
C GLU A 369 10.82 -9.64 19.75
N LYS A 370 11.16 -9.74 18.46
CA LYS A 370 11.40 -8.59 17.58
C LYS A 370 10.13 -7.72 17.44
N VAL A 371 8.97 -8.36 17.24
CA VAL A 371 7.66 -7.69 17.24
C VAL A 371 7.46 -6.91 18.54
N LEU A 372 7.69 -7.53 19.69
CA LEU A 372 7.47 -6.88 20.99
C LEU A 372 8.46 -5.74 21.27
N ARG A 373 9.76 -5.97 21.05
CA ARG A 373 10.83 -5.06 21.44
C ARG A 373 11.05 -3.92 20.46
N ASP A 374 10.98 -4.20 19.17
CA ASP A 374 11.45 -3.28 18.14
C ASP A 374 10.26 -2.56 17.47
N TYR A 375 9.20 -3.29 17.10
CA TYR A 375 8.11 -2.75 16.30
C TYR A 375 6.91 -2.26 17.12
N ASN A 376 6.43 -3.07 18.06
CA ASN A 376 5.29 -2.70 18.89
C ASN A 376 5.65 -1.71 20.01
N ARG A 377 6.94 -1.54 20.31
CA ARG A 377 7.41 -0.53 21.28
C ARG A 377 7.00 0.89 20.88
N THR A 378 7.02 1.19 19.58
CA THR A 378 6.67 2.52 19.05
C THR A 378 5.16 2.70 18.90
N ILE A 379 4.45 1.67 18.44
CA ILE A 379 2.99 1.74 18.21
C ILE A 379 2.20 1.58 19.52
N ASN A 380 2.73 0.79 20.45
CA ASN A 380 2.09 0.40 21.72
C ASN A 380 0.67 -0.18 21.53
N ASN A 381 0.48 -1.05 20.54
CA ASN A 381 -0.81 -1.70 20.32
C ASN A 381 -0.95 -2.92 21.27
N PRO A 382 -1.99 -2.96 22.14
CA PRO A 382 -2.21 -4.08 23.07
C PRO A 382 -2.48 -5.43 22.39
N ASP A 383 -3.22 -5.44 21.28
CA ASP A 383 -3.61 -6.66 20.58
C ASP A 383 -2.39 -7.34 19.97
N PHE A 384 -1.54 -6.61 19.27
CA PHE A 384 -0.28 -7.15 18.73
C PHE A 384 0.64 -7.65 19.85
N ARG A 385 0.65 -7.01 21.02
CA ARG A 385 1.43 -7.47 22.18
C ARG A 385 0.90 -8.80 22.70
N LEU A 386 -0.41 -8.92 22.90
CA LEU A 386 -1.04 -10.15 23.39
C LEU A 386 -0.89 -11.27 22.37
N ALA A 387 -1.13 -10.97 21.08
CA ALA A 387 -0.99 -11.88 19.97
C ALA A 387 0.43 -12.47 19.85
N ALA A 388 1.46 -11.61 19.85
CA ALA A 388 2.86 -12.07 19.74
C ALA A 388 3.27 -12.96 20.94
N ASN A 389 2.82 -12.62 22.15
CA ASN A 389 3.06 -13.45 23.33
C ASN A 389 2.30 -14.78 23.28
N LEU A 390 1.05 -14.80 22.80
CA LEU A 390 0.28 -16.03 22.64
C LEU A 390 0.96 -16.96 21.64
N VAL A 391 1.34 -16.46 20.47
CA VAL A 391 2.01 -17.27 19.43
C VAL A 391 3.37 -17.78 19.93
N SER A 392 4.14 -16.94 20.65
CA SER A 392 5.40 -17.37 21.29
C SER A 392 5.20 -18.46 22.34
N LEU A 393 4.10 -18.38 23.11
CA LEU A 393 3.72 -19.37 24.11
C LEU A 393 3.33 -20.71 23.46
N LEU A 394 2.52 -20.69 22.40
CA LEU A 394 2.18 -21.89 21.63
C LEU A 394 3.43 -22.53 21.02
N ALA A 395 4.32 -21.74 20.44
CA ALA A 395 5.59 -22.21 19.91
C ALA A 395 6.49 -22.82 20.98
N ALA A 396 6.50 -22.26 22.20
CA ALA A 396 7.26 -22.82 23.32
C ALA A 396 6.73 -24.18 23.76
N TYR A 397 5.39 -24.32 23.82
CA TYR A 397 4.72 -25.57 24.16
C TYR A 397 5.08 -26.67 23.14
N ASP A 398 4.92 -26.39 21.85
CA ASP A 398 5.18 -27.37 20.79
C ASP A 398 6.67 -27.72 20.64
N ASN A 399 7.58 -26.79 20.97
CA ASN A 399 9.01 -27.05 20.98
C ASN A 399 9.47 -27.88 22.19
N SER A 400 8.57 -28.21 23.13
CA SER A 400 8.88 -28.94 24.37
C SER A 400 10.02 -28.32 25.20
N ASP A 401 10.21 -27.01 25.10
CA ASP A 401 11.22 -26.25 25.84
C ASP A 401 10.59 -25.70 27.12
N ILE A 402 10.76 -26.43 28.23
CA ILE A 402 10.10 -26.15 29.52
C ILE A 402 10.49 -24.76 30.05
N ASP A 403 11.76 -24.39 29.97
CA ASP A 403 12.25 -23.09 30.47
C ASP A 403 11.66 -21.92 29.68
N ARG A 404 11.58 -22.07 28.35
CA ARG A 404 10.93 -21.07 27.49
C ARG A 404 9.42 -21.05 27.69
N LEU A 405 8.78 -22.18 27.92
CA LEU A 405 7.34 -22.26 28.16
C LEU A 405 6.95 -21.47 29.41
N ASP A 406 7.64 -21.67 30.52
CA ASP A 406 7.40 -20.93 31.77
C ASP A 406 7.68 -19.44 31.63
N SER A 407 8.71 -19.08 30.84
CA SER A 407 9.06 -17.68 30.58
C SER A 407 8.02 -16.99 29.70
N ALA A 408 7.57 -17.65 28.63
CA ALA A 408 6.53 -17.17 27.72
C ALA A 408 5.18 -17.04 28.43
N LEU A 409 4.80 -18.01 29.27
CA LEU A 409 3.57 -17.97 30.04
C LEU A 409 3.55 -16.77 31.01
N ARG A 410 4.67 -16.52 31.70
CA ARG A 410 4.84 -15.33 32.56
C ARG A 410 4.75 -14.03 31.76
N ALA A 411 5.36 -13.96 30.58
CA ALA A 411 5.29 -12.79 29.71
C ALA A 411 3.87 -12.51 29.21
N PHE A 412 3.15 -13.54 28.79
CA PHE A 412 1.76 -13.43 28.34
C PHE A 412 0.82 -12.99 29.47
N GLN A 413 0.93 -13.61 30.65
CA GLN A 413 0.14 -13.21 31.82
C GLN A 413 0.44 -11.79 32.30
N ARG A 414 1.70 -11.35 32.23
CA ARG A 414 2.05 -9.94 32.51
C ARG A 414 1.36 -9.01 31.52
N SER A 415 1.38 -9.34 30.24
CA SER A 415 0.74 -8.52 29.19
C SER A 415 -0.78 -8.41 29.38
N LEU A 416 -1.45 -9.51 29.77
CA LEU A 416 -2.87 -9.51 30.16
C LEU A 416 -3.16 -8.59 31.35
N LYS A 417 -2.24 -8.53 32.32
CA LYS A 417 -2.40 -7.70 33.52
C LYS A 417 -2.21 -6.20 33.26
N LEU A 418 -1.58 -5.82 32.15
CA LEU A 418 -1.47 -4.41 31.73
C LEU A 418 -2.82 -3.84 31.28
N THR A 419 -3.77 -4.68 30.86
CA THR A 419 -5.14 -4.27 30.56
C THR A 419 -5.99 -4.27 31.83
N ALA A 420 -6.87 -3.26 31.97
CA ALA A 420 -7.84 -3.17 33.06
C ALA A 420 -8.67 -4.46 33.14
N LYS A 421 -9.01 -4.92 34.35
CA LYS A 421 -9.62 -6.23 34.56
C LYS A 421 -10.94 -6.40 33.79
N GLU A 422 -11.72 -5.33 33.68
CA GLU A 422 -13.01 -5.26 32.99
C GLU A 422 -12.87 -5.27 31.45
N GLU A 423 -11.70 -4.90 30.94
CA GLU A 423 -11.39 -4.83 29.50
C GLU A 423 -10.53 -6.02 29.03
N ARG A 424 -10.26 -6.99 29.91
CA ARG A 424 -9.47 -8.16 29.53
C ARG A 424 -10.28 -9.05 28.62
N SER A 425 -9.72 -9.29 27.43
CA SER A 425 -10.26 -10.26 26.50
C SER A 425 -10.42 -11.64 27.14
N GLN A 426 -11.60 -12.22 26.95
CA GLN A 426 -11.96 -13.56 27.40
C GLN A 426 -11.13 -14.59 26.64
N PHE A 427 -10.92 -14.40 25.33
CA PHE A 427 -10.10 -15.24 24.46
C PHE A 427 -8.67 -15.40 24.96
N PHE A 428 -7.97 -14.28 25.20
CA PHE A 428 -6.59 -14.34 25.66
C PHE A 428 -6.49 -14.90 27.10
N SER A 429 -7.46 -14.59 27.95
CA SER A 429 -7.52 -15.12 29.33
C SER A 429 -7.74 -16.63 29.34
N SER A 430 -8.69 -17.13 28.55
CA SER A 430 -8.96 -18.55 28.34
C SER A 430 -7.72 -19.26 27.80
N SER A 431 -7.06 -18.68 26.80
CA SER A 431 -5.83 -19.24 26.22
C SER A 431 -4.72 -19.38 27.26
N ALA A 432 -4.50 -18.36 28.09
CA ALA A 432 -3.48 -18.41 29.15
C ALA A 432 -3.77 -19.51 30.19
N GLN A 433 -5.04 -19.67 30.57
CA GLN A 433 -5.47 -20.66 31.54
C GLN A 433 -5.28 -22.08 31.00
N HIS A 434 -5.79 -22.37 29.80
CA HIS A 434 -5.75 -23.72 29.25
C HIS A 434 -4.33 -24.16 28.90
N ILE A 435 -3.49 -23.29 28.35
CA ILE A 435 -2.09 -23.63 28.06
C ILE A 435 -1.32 -23.92 29.37
N LYS A 436 -1.60 -23.16 30.46
CA LYS A 436 -1.04 -23.47 31.78
C LYS A 436 -1.53 -24.81 32.33
N LEU A 437 -2.79 -25.18 32.11
CA LEU A 437 -3.30 -26.48 32.54
C LEU A 437 -2.64 -27.61 31.76
N LEU A 438 -2.44 -27.43 30.46
CA LEU A 438 -1.74 -28.36 29.59
C LEU A 438 -0.28 -28.56 29.98
N SER A 439 0.42 -27.51 30.42
CA SER A 439 1.82 -27.60 30.84
C SER A 439 2.03 -28.37 32.15
N ASN A 440 0.99 -28.52 32.98
CA ASN A 440 1.06 -29.14 34.31
C ASN A 440 0.34 -30.50 34.39
N THR A 441 -0.09 -31.05 33.24
CA THR A 441 -0.98 -32.21 33.17
C THR A 441 -0.27 -33.46 32.62
N THR A 442 -0.69 -34.63 33.08
CA THR A 442 -0.31 -35.92 32.48
C THR A 442 -1.08 -36.20 31.19
N GLN A 443 -0.50 -36.98 30.27
CA GLN A 443 -1.06 -37.26 28.95
C GLN A 443 -2.52 -37.79 28.96
N LYS A 444 -2.96 -38.40 30.07
CA LYS A 444 -4.33 -38.91 30.27
C LYS A 444 -5.40 -37.81 30.31
N HIS A 445 -5.08 -36.62 30.79
CA HIS A 445 -6.05 -35.51 30.92
C HIS A 445 -5.93 -34.46 29.80
N THR A 446 -4.84 -34.49 29.02
CA THR A 446 -4.59 -33.56 27.91
C THR A 446 -5.76 -33.47 26.94
N ARG A 447 -6.35 -34.60 26.55
CA ARG A 447 -7.47 -34.63 25.58
C ARG A 447 -8.74 -33.95 26.12
N ALA A 448 -9.00 -34.04 27.43
CA ALA A 448 -10.14 -33.39 28.05
C ALA A 448 -9.94 -31.87 28.12
N ILE A 449 -8.75 -31.42 28.50
CA ILE A 449 -8.40 -29.99 28.55
C ILE A 449 -8.44 -29.35 27.16
N LEU A 450 -7.94 -30.05 26.13
CA LEU A 450 -8.01 -29.57 24.75
C LEU A 450 -9.45 -29.42 24.26
N LYS A 451 -10.35 -30.33 24.65
CA LYS A 451 -11.77 -30.22 24.32
C LYS A 451 -12.43 -29.05 25.04
N GLU A 452 -12.19 -28.89 26.34
CA GLU A 452 -12.69 -27.74 27.11
C GLU A 452 -12.18 -26.42 26.52
N PHE A 453 -10.92 -26.38 26.10
CA PHE A 453 -10.35 -25.20 25.47
C PHE A 453 -11.06 -24.85 24.15
N GLU A 454 -11.29 -25.85 23.28
CA GLU A 454 -12.03 -25.70 22.02
C GLU A 454 -13.45 -25.20 22.24
N ASP A 455 -14.18 -25.81 23.19
CA ASP A 455 -15.55 -25.42 23.53
C ASP A 455 -15.60 -23.96 24.02
N ASN A 456 -14.64 -23.55 24.86
CA ASN A 456 -14.54 -22.17 25.33
C ASN A 456 -14.25 -21.18 24.20
N ILE A 457 -13.32 -21.48 23.28
CA ILE A 457 -13.05 -20.60 22.14
C ILE A 457 -14.28 -20.47 21.24
N ASN A 458 -14.97 -21.58 20.94
CA ASN A 458 -16.18 -21.55 20.11
C ASN A 458 -17.34 -20.78 20.79
N ALA A 459 -17.48 -20.89 22.11
CA ALA A 459 -18.48 -20.12 22.85
C ALA A 459 -18.22 -18.61 22.75
N ILE A 460 -16.96 -18.18 22.88
CA ILE A 460 -16.56 -16.77 22.73
C ILE A 460 -16.89 -16.26 21.32
N ARG A 461 -16.54 -17.03 20.27
CA ARG A 461 -16.85 -16.68 18.87
C ARG A 461 -18.35 -16.52 18.63
N THR A 462 -19.15 -17.43 19.18
CA THR A 462 -20.61 -17.46 18.99
C THR A 462 -21.31 -16.34 19.76
N ALA A 463 -20.80 -15.97 20.95
CA ALA A 463 -21.39 -14.93 21.77
C ALA A 463 -21.27 -13.53 21.15
N GLY A 464 -20.26 -13.30 20.30
CA GLY A 464 -20.06 -12.02 19.59
C GLY A 464 -19.78 -10.82 20.51
N GLN A 465 -19.49 -11.05 21.79
CA GLN A 465 -19.29 -10.01 22.80
C GLN A 465 -17.91 -9.35 22.71
N GLU A 466 -16.93 -10.03 22.10
CA GLU A 466 -15.60 -9.48 21.82
C GLU A 466 -15.18 -9.78 20.38
N SER A 467 -14.45 -8.84 19.78
CA SER A 467 -13.78 -9.07 18.50
C SER A 467 -12.41 -9.68 18.77
N ILE A 468 -12.15 -10.88 18.24
CA ILE A 468 -10.85 -11.54 18.37
C ILE A 468 -9.94 -11.00 17.25
N PRO A 469 -8.81 -10.36 17.60
CA PRO A 469 -7.98 -9.70 16.60
C PRO A 469 -7.17 -10.71 15.77
N LEU A 470 -6.85 -10.33 14.53
CA LEU A 470 -5.81 -10.94 13.70
C LEU A 470 -6.01 -12.44 13.38
N GLY A 471 -7.25 -12.94 13.41
CA GLY A 471 -7.58 -14.35 13.10
C GLY A 471 -6.98 -15.37 14.09
N LEU A 472 -6.69 -14.93 15.32
CA LEU A 472 -6.06 -15.79 16.32
C LEU A 472 -6.97 -16.91 16.83
N ASP A 473 -8.28 -16.74 16.74
CA ASP A 473 -9.26 -17.78 17.04
C ASP A 473 -9.10 -18.98 16.11
N GLU A 474 -9.01 -18.74 14.80
CA GLU A 474 -8.78 -19.79 13.81
C GLU A 474 -7.43 -20.48 14.02
N LEU A 475 -6.38 -19.70 14.31
CA LEU A 475 -5.05 -20.25 14.61
C LEU A 475 -5.07 -21.16 15.85
N VAL A 476 -5.70 -20.72 16.94
CA VAL A 476 -5.78 -21.49 18.19
C VAL A 476 -6.63 -22.74 18.00
N LEU A 477 -7.76 -22.66 17.30
CA LEU A 477 -8.57 -23.84 16.99
C LEU A 477 -7.81 -24.84 16.11
N ALA A 478 -7.08 -24.35 15.10
CA ALA A 478 -6.20 -25.19 14.28
C ALA A 478 -5.10 -25.86 15.12
N TRP A 479 -4.52 -25.13 16.08
CA TRP A 479 -3.54 -25.68 17.03
C TRP A 479 -4.13 -26.74 17.95
N ILE A 480 -5.29 -26.50 18.54
CA ILE A 480 -5.99 -27.49 19.37
C ILE A 480 -6.24 -28.77 18.56
N ARG A 481 -6.70 -28.62 17.31
CA ARG A 481 -6.89 -29.75 16.39
C ARG A 481 -5.59 -30.48 16.10
N SER A 482 -4.50 -29.74 15.85
CA SER A 482 -3.15 -30.28 15.67
C SER A 482 -2.73 -31.17 16.84
N GLN A 483 -2.95 -30.71 18.07
CA GLN A 483 -2.64 -31.46 19.30
C GLN A 483 -3.53 -32.70 19.47
N LYS A 484 -4.83 -32.59 19.18
CA LYS A 484 -5.78 -33.71 19.29
C LYS A 484 -5.50 -34.82 18.27
N GLU A 485 -5.09 -34.46 17.07
CA GLU A 485 -4.84 -35.39 15.95
C GLU A 485 -3.38 -35.86 15.86
N GLY A 486 -2.45 -35.26 16.60
CA GLY A 486 -1.02 -35.56 16.49
C GLY A 486 -0.41 -35.18 15.13
N LYS A 487 -1.02 -34.20 14.45
CA LYS A 487 -0.55 -33.67 13.16
C LYS A 487 0.22 -32.38 13.39
N THR A 488 0.97 -31.94 12.38
CA THR A 488 1.61 -30.61 12.40
C THR A 488 0.59 -29.51 12.06
N MET A 489 0.85 -28.29 12.53
CA MET A 489 0.05 -27.11 12.16
C MET A 489 -0.10 -26.98 10.65
N ARG A 490 1.01 -27.12 9.91
CA ARG A 490 1.02 -27.13 8.45
C ARG A 490 0.04 -28.15 7.85
N ALA A 491 0.00 -29.37 8.38
CA ALA A 491 -0.90 -30.41 7.88
C ALA A 491 -2.37 -30.03 8.11
N ILE A 492 -2.72 -29.52 9.29
CA ILE A 492 -4.07 -29.06 9.60
C ILE A 492 -4.52 -27.94 8.66
N VAL A 493 -3.65 -26.96 8.42
CA VAL A 493 -3.92 -25.85 7.48
C VAL A 493 -4.14 -26.38 6.05
N ARG A 494 -3.29 -27.29 5.57
CA ARG A 494 -3.44 -27.88 4.23
C ARG A 494 -4.72 -28.70 4.07
N GLU A 495 -5.13 -29.43 5.11
CA GLU A 495 -6.39 -30.18 5.11
C GLU A 495 -7.59 -29.24 5.03
N ALA A 496 -7.58 -28.13 5.76
CA ALA A 496 -8.66 -27.13 5.72
C ALA A 496 -8.81 -26.49 4.33
N VAL A 497 -7.70 -26.31 3.60
CA VAL A 497 -7.72 -25.86 2.21
C VAL A 497 -8.32 -26.94 1.29
N GLY A 498 -7.86 -28.18 1.39
CA GLY A 498 -8.32 -29.28 0.54
C GLY A 498 -9.80 -29.62 0.71
N SER A 499 -10.35 -29.43 1.92
CA SER A 499 -11.79 -29.56 2.16
C SER A 499 -12.62 -28.44 1.51
N ASN A 500 -12.04 -27.25 1.36
CA ASN A 500 -12.72 -26.10 0.74
C ASN A 500 -12.65 -26.13 -0.79
N THR A 501 -11.62 -26.74 -1.39
CA THR A 501 -11.47 -26.86 -2.85
C THR A 501 -12.28 -28.02 -3.45
N ASN A 502 -12.72 -28.99 -2.64
CA ASN A 502 -13.56 -30.11 -3.09
C ASN A 502 -15.07 -29.83 -2.96
N SER A 503 -15.43 -28.66 -2.45
CA SER A 503 -16.81 -28.16 -2.35
C SER A 503 -17.17 -27.11 -3.42
N GLU A 504 -16.22 -26.81 -4.31
CA GLU A 504 -16.39 -26.11 -5.59
C GLU A 504 -16.40 -27.16 -6.72
#